data_AF-B7KF09-F1
#
_entry.id   AF-B7KF09-F1
#
_cell.length_a   1.000
_cell.length_b   1.000
_cell.length_c   1.000
_cell.angle_alpha   90.00
_cell.angle_beta   90.00
_cell.angle_gamma   90.00
#
_symmetry.space_group_name_H-M   'P 1'
#
loop_
_entity.id
_entity.type
_entity.pdbx_description
1 polymer ?
#
loop_
_entity_poly.entity_id
_entity_poly.type
_entity_poly.pdbx_seq_one_letter_code
_entity_poly.pdbx_strand_id
1 'polypeptide(L)'
;MDIFNEQISSKQNKPTKQEARQPLYSTVVSEERVLVLLDEIDLLREQIETWRNFVDTQNQELQAIEQELKQTNQELCDAFNFQHHSLTEVKNIANIILKSKKPASECLAELISILYECPVKSQITRVISPL
;
A
#
# COMPACT_ATOMS: atom_id res chain seq x y z
N MET A 1 53.54 31.12 -43.84
CA MET A 1 52.53 32.00 -44.42
C MET A 1 52.14 33.01 -43.35
N ASP A 2 52.31 34.26 -43.74
CA ASP A 2 51.59 35.47 -43.34
C ASP A 2 51.82 36.13 -41.98
N ILE A 3 52.34 37.35 -42.15
CA ILE A 3 52.58 38.46 -41.25
C ILE A 3 51.34 39.37 -41.28
N PHE A 4 50.93 39.90 -40.13
CA PHE A 4 50.21 41.18 -39.91
C PHE A 4 50.28 41.41 -38.39
N ASN A 5 51.03 42.30 -37.75
CA ASN A 5 51.49 43.69 -37.94
C ASN A 5 50.38 44.76 -37.85
N GLU A 6 50.28 45.41 -36.67
CA GLU A 6 49.92 46.81 -36.36
C GLU A 6 49.61 46.90 -34.83
N GLN A 7 50.44 47.46 -33.94
CA GLN A 7 50.63 48.91 -33.62
C GLN A 7 49.27 49.65 -33.55
N ILE A 8 48.78 50.31 -32.49
CA ILE A 8 49.35 51.26 -31.52
C ILE A 8 48.32 51.47 -30.37
N SER A 9 48.75 51.62 -29.12
CA SER A 9 48.40 52.79 -28.28
C SER A 9 48.87 52.68 -26.83
N SER A 10 49.90 53.49 -26.57
CA SER A 10 50.22 54.09 -25.28
C SER A 10 48.97 54.56 -24.54
N LYS A 11 48.76 54.05 -23.32
CA LYS A 11 48.19 54.84 -22.22
C LYS A 11 49.00 54.58 -20.96
N GLN A 12 49.86 55.55 -20.65
CA GLN A 12 50.30 55.80 -19.28
C GLN A 12 49.08 55.94 -18.37
N ASN A 13 49.13 55.35 -17.18
CA ASN A 13 48.74 55.99 -15.91
C ASN A 13 49.11 55.09 -14.71
N LYS A 14 50.14 55.50 -13.96
CA LYS A 14 50.25 55.26 -12.50
C LYS A 14 49.15 56.11 -11.80
N PRO A 15 48.71 55.86 -10.54
CA PRO A 15 49.45 55.21 -9.46
C PRO A 15 48.70 54.14 -8.65
N THR A 16 49.53 53.36 -7.95
CA THR A 16 49.24 52.44 -6.86
C THR A 16 48.19 52.99 -5.87
N LYS A 17 47.01 52.39 -5.82
CA LYS A 17 46.11 52.48 -4.66
C LYS A 17 46.30 51.20 -3.85
N GLN A 18 46.77 51.37 -2.62
CA GLN A 18 46.71 50.33 -1.59
C GLN A 18 45.27 49.86 -1.48
N GLU A 19 44.99 48.63 -1.90
CA GLU A 19 43.81 47.91 -1.45
C GLU A 19 43.98 47.70 0.05
N ALA A 20 43.33 48.58 0.81
CA ALA A 20 43.04 48.32 2.20
C ALA A 20 42.29 46.98 2.25
N ARG A 21 42.97 45.94 2.74
CA ARG A 21 42.30 44.72 3.21
C ARG A 21 41.22 45.16 4.18
N GLN A 22 39.96 45.07 3.76
CA GLN A 22 38.86 45.18 4.70
C GLN A 22 39.04 44.04 5.71
N PRO A 23 38.98 44.32 7.03
CA PRO A 23 38.98 43.25 8.00
C PRO A 23 37.76 42.38 7.70
N LEU A 24 37.98 41.08 7.55
CA LEU A 24 36.93 40.09 7.60
C LEU A 24 36.22 40.33 8.94
N TYR A 25 35.00 40.88 8.90
CA TYR A 25 34.21 41.07 10.10
C TYR A 25 33.95 39.67 10.66
N SER A 26 34.73 39.29 11.67
CA SER A 26 34.41 38.17 12.53
C SER A 26 33.08 38.52 13.17
N THR A 27 32.00 37.95 12.65
CA THR A 27 30.69 38.03 13.29
C THR A 27 30.84 37.40 14.66
N VAL A 28 31.01 38.23 15.70
CA VAL A 28 31.02 37.77 17.08
C VAL A 28 29.59 37.30 17.36
N VAL A 29 29.34 36.00 17.16
CA VAL A 29 28.09 35.37 17.56
C VAL A 29 28.09 35.39 19.09
N SER A 30 27.08 36.00 19.70
CA SER A 30 26.95 36.01 21.15
C SER A 30 26.74 34.57 21.65
N GLU A 31 27.42 34.21 22.74
CA GLU A 31 27.31 32.88 23.36
C GLU A 31 25.84 32.51 23.65
N GLU A 32 25.02 33.48 24.04
CA GLU A 32 23.57 33.33 24.21
C GLU A 32 22.86 32.80 22.97
N ARG A 33 23.23 33.28 21.77
CA ARG A 33 22.62 32.82 20.51
C ARG A 33 23.06 31.40 20.17
N VAL A 34 24.28 31.02 20.57
CA VAL A 34 24.76 29.64 20.39
C VAL A 34 23.97 28.70 21.31
N LEU A 35 23.73 29.09 22.56
CA LEU A 35 22.93 28.29 23.51
C LEU A 35 21.49 28.09 23.02
N VAL A 36 20.80 29.16 22.59
CA VAL A 36 19.43 29.05 22.05
C VAL A 36 19.37 28.14 20.82
N LEU A 37 20.37 28.21 19.93
CA LEU A 37 20.43 27.33 18.76
C LEU A 37 20.69 25.87 19.14
N LEU A 38 21.47 25.61 20.20
CA LEU A 38 21.69 24.25 20.70
C LEU A 38 20.40 23.66 21.29
N ASP A 39 19.66 24.45 22.09
CA ASP A 39 18.37 24.04 22.64
C ASP A 39 17.35 23.74 21.52
N GLU A 40 17.31 24.57 20.48
CA GLU A 40 16.44 24.36 19.31
C GLU A 40 16.83 23.10 18.53
N ILE A 41 18.13 22.84 18.36
CA ILE A 41 18.62 21.61 17.73
C ILE A 41 18.23 20.37 18.53
N ASP A 42 18.35 20.41 19.86
CA ASP A 42 18.00 19.28 20.71
C ASP A 42 16.49 19.02 20.71
N LEU A 43 15.67 20.07 20.75
CA LEU A 43 14.22 19.95 20.58
C LEU A 43 13.85 19.32 19.22
N LEU A 44 14.49 19.77 18.13
CA LEU A 44 14.23 19.21 16.80
C LEU A 44 14.64 17.73 16.71
N ARG A 45 15.73 17.34 17.39
CA ARG A 45 16.16 15.93 17.46
C ARG A 45 15.14 15.08 18.20
N GLU A 46 14.63 15.54 19.34
CA GLU A 46 13.58 14.84 20.08
C GLU A 46 12.30 14.69 19.26
N GLN A 47 11.92 15.72 18.50
CA GLN A 47 10.78 15.65 17.59
C GLN A 47 11.01 14.63 16.48
N ILE A 48 12.17 14.65 15.81
CA ILE A 48 12.52 13.68 14.76
C ILE A 48 12.45 12.25 15.30
N GLU A 49 12.99 12.03 16.50
CA GLU A 49 12.98 10.71 17.13
C GLU A 49 11.56 10.25 17.47
N THR A 50 10.73 11.15 17.98
CA THR A 50 9.31 10.89 18.24
C THR A 50 8.58 10.48 16.96
N TRP A 51 8.79 11.22 15.87
CA TRP A 51 8.18 10.92 14.57
C TRP A 51 8.67 9.61 13.97
N ARG A 52 9.96 9.26 14.13
CA ARG A 52 10.49 7.96 13.71
C ARG A 52 9.80 6.82 14.45
N ASN A 53 9.74 6.89 15.76
CA ASN A 53 9.08 5.88 16.58
C ASN A 53 7.59 5.73 16.23
N PHE A 54 6.91 6.85 15.92
CA PHE A 54 5.53 6.84 15.46
C PHE A 54 5.38 6.11 14.11
N VAL A 55 6.23 6.43 13.13
CA VAL A 55 6.21 5.77 11.81
C VAL A 55 6.52 4.29 11.92
N ASP A 56 7.50 3.90 12.76
CA ASP A 56 7.86 2.50 12.96
C ASP A 56 6.71 1.71 13.58
N THR A 57 6.01 2.30 14.56
CA THR A 57 4.80 1.70 15.16
C THR A 57 3.71 1.51 14.11
N GLN A 58 3.41 2.54 13.31
CA GLN A 58 2.41 2.47 12.25
C GLN A 58 2.77 1.42 11.18
N ASN A 59 4.05 1.30 10.82
CA ASN A 59 4.50 0.27 9.88
C ASN A 59 4.33 -1.15 10.43
N GLN A 60 4.56 -1.36 11.72
CA GLN A 60 4.34 -2.65 12.37
C GLN A 60 2.84 -3.01 12.39
N GLU A 61 1.97 -2.06 12.72
CA GLU A 61 0.52 -2.24 12.68
C GLU A 61 0.04 -2.57 11.25
N LEU A 62 0.54 -1.85 10.24
CA LEU A 62 0.22 -2.10 8.85
C LEU A 62 0.61 -3.53 8.44
N GLN A 63 1.82 -3.97 8.77
CA GLN A 63 2.28 -5.34 8.46
C GLN A 63 1.41 -6.40 9.15
N ALA A 64 0.99 -6.18 10.39
CA ALA A 64 0.11 -7.10 11.10
C ALA A 64 -1.25 -7.22 10.38
N ILE A 65 -1.84 -6.09 10.00
CA ILE A 65 -3.12 -6.05 9.26
C ILE A 65 -2.98 -6.71 7.88
N GLU A 66 -1.89 -6.47 7.17
CA GLU A 66 -1.64 -7.11 5.87
C GLU A 66 -1.55 -8.64 5.99
N GLN A 67 -0.92 -9.15 7.06
CA GLN A 67 -0.85 -10.58 7.33
C GLN A 67 -2.22 -11.17 7.67
N GLU A 68 -2.99 -10.51 8.53
CA GLU A 68 -4.35 -10.93 8.88
C GLU A 68 -5.27 -10.94 7.67
N LEU A 69 -5.21 -9.91 6.82
CA LEU A 69 -5.97 -9.84 5.58
C LEU A 69 -5.59 -10.97 4.63
N LYS A 70 -4.29 -11.25 4.48
CA LYS A 70 -3.80 -12.34 3.63
C LYS A 70 -4.31 -13.69 4.13
N GLN A 71 -4.26 -13.93 5.44
CA GLN A 71 -4.76 -15.15 6.05
C GLN A 71 -6.28 -15.29 5.84
N THR A 72 -7.04 -14.25 6.16
CA THR A 72 -8.50 -14.24 6.01
C THR A 72 -8.90 -14.48 4.56
N ASN A 73 -8.22 -13.85 3.60
CA ASN A 73 -8.45 -14.09 2.18
C ASN A 73 -8.14 -15.53 1.77
N GLN A 74 -7.09 -16.14 2.33
CA GLN A 74 -6.80 -17.54 2.07
C GLN A 74 -7.90 -18.45 2.63
N GLU A 75 -8.33 -18.22 3.87
CA GLU A 75 -9.43 -18.96 4.50
C GLU A 75 -10.74 -18.81 3.71
N LEU A 76 -11.03 -17.60 3.21
CA LEU A 76 -12.17 -17.34 2.33
C LEU A 76 -12.02 -18.06 1.00
N CYS A 77 -10.86 -18.04 0.35
CA CYS A 77 -10.62 -18.80 -0.87
C CYS A 77 -10.79 -20.30 -0.64
N ASP A 78 -10.28 -20.82 0.46
CA ASP A 78 -10.37 -22.25 0.81
C ASP A 78 -11.82 -22.65 1.11
N ALA A 79 -12.58 -21.76 1.76
CA ALA A 79 -14.03 -21.91 1.86
C ALA A 79 -14.64 -21.88 0.44
N PHE A 80 -14.57 -20.77 -0.27
CA PHE A 80 -15.25 -20.54 -1.57
C PHE A 80 -14.82 -21.48 -2.71
N ASN A 81 -13.67 -22.15 -2.62
CA ASN A 81 -13.30 -23.26 -3.50
C ASN A 81 -14.21 -24.50 -3.33
N PHE A 82 -15.38 -24.35 -2.67
CA PHE A 82 -16.58 -25.20 -2.64
C PHE A 82 -17.06 -25.84 -3.98
N GLN A 83 -16.34 -25.74 -5.10
CA GLN A 83 -16.51 -26.73 -6.17
C GLN A 83 -15.81 -28.04 -5.77
N HIS A 84 -16.39 -28.73 -4.79
CA HIS A 84 -16.01 -30.11 -4.44
C HIS A 84 -16.30 -31.09 -5.58
N HIS A 85 -17.12 -30.67 -6.54
CA HIS A 85 -17.59 -31.51 -7.63
C HIS A 85 -17.33 -30.84 -8.98
N SER A 86 -16.64 -31.57 -9.84
CA SER A 86 -16.56 -31.27 -11.26
C SER A 86 -17.96 -31.27 -11.88
N LEU A 87 -18.14 -30.53 -12.98
CA LEU A 87 -19.40 -30.51 -13.72
C LEU A 87 -19.88 -31.94 -14.12
N THR A 88 -18.94 -32.84 -14.38
CA THR A 88 -19.23 -34.25 -14.71
C THR A 88 -19.81 -35.00 -13.50
N GLU A 89 -19.23 -34.82 -12.31
CA GLU A 89 -19.75 -35.41 -11.07
C GLU A 89 -21.13 -34.86 -10.74
N VAL A 90 -21.32 -33.54 -10.84
CA VAL A 90 -22.63 -32.90 -10.63
C VAL A 90 -23.69 -33.46 -11.57
N LYS A 91 -23.36 -33.64 -12.86
CA LYS A 91 -24.28 -34.26 -13.84
C LYS A 91 -24.63 -35.71 -13.49
N ASN A 92 -23.65 -36.49 -13.02
CA ASN A 92 -23.89 -37.87 -12.62
C ASN A 92 -24.80 -37.94 -11.38
N ILE A 93 -24.53 -37.11 -10.37
CA ILE A 93 -25.36 -36.99 -9.16
C ILE A 93 -26.79 -36.59 -9.54
N ALA A 94 -26.96 -35.54 -10.36
CA ALA A 94 -28.27 -35.09 -10.82
C ALA A 94 -29.03 -36.20 -11.57
N ASN A 95 -28.36 -36.96 -12.44
CA ASN A 95 -28.96 -38.09 -13.15
C ASN A 95 -29.42 -39.21 -12.20
N ILE A 96 -28.69 -39.48 -11.12
CA ILE A 96 -29.09 -40.46 -10.11
C ILE A 96 -30.33 -39.97 -9.35
N ILE A 97 -30.32 -38.72 -8.90
CA ILE A 97 -31.43 -38.12 -8.14
C ILE A 97 -32.70 -38.07 -8.99
N LEU A 98 -32.61 -37.68 -10.27
CA LEU A 98 -33.76 -37.62 -11.17
C LEU A 98 -34.41 -38.99 -11.42
N LYS A 99 -33.68 -40.10 -11.25
CA LYS A 99 -34.22 -41.46 -11.37
C LYS A 99 -34.96 -41.92 -10.11
N SER A 100 -34.87 -41.19 -9.00
CA SER A 100 -35.43 -41.59 -7.69
C SER A 100 -36.97 -41.49 -7.57
N LYS A 101 -37.67 -41.01 -8.61
CA LYS A 101 -39.13 -40.75 -8.64
C LYS A 101 -39.63 -39.79 -7.54
N LYS A 102 -38.75 -39.05 -6.86
CA LYS A 102 -39.11 -38.01 -5.90
C LYS A 102 -39.70 -36.78 -6.62
N PRO A 103 -40.52 -35.96 -5.93
CA PRO A 103 -40.94 -34.66 -6.43
C PRO A 103 -39.74 -33.78 -6.80
N ALA A 104 -39.90 -32.93 -7.81
CA ALA A 104 -38.82 -32.04 -8.28
C ALA A 104 -38.24 -31.15 -7.17
N SER A 105 -39.08 -30.70 -6.23
CA SER A 105 -38.66 -29.91 -5.06
C SER A 105 -37.74 -30.68 -4.11
N GLU A 106 -37.99 -31.99 -3.94
CA GLU A 106 -37.15 -32.87 -3.13
C GLU A 106 -35.84 -33.20 -3.86
N CYS A 107 -35.91 -33.49 -5.16
CA CYS A 107 -34.72 -33.70 -6.00
C CYS A 107 -33.79 -32.47 -5.99
N LEU A 108 -34.36 -31.26 -6.08
CA LEU A 108 -33.59 -30.03 -6.06
C LEU A 108 -32.98 -29.78 -4.68
N ALA A 109 -33.74 -29.98 -3.61
CA ALA A 109 -33.24 -29.85 -2.24
C ALA A 109 -32.10 -30.85 -1.97
N GLU A 110 -32.24 -32.11 -2.42
CA GLU A 110 -31.22 -33.15 -2.30
C GLU A 110 -29.96 -32.81 -3.11
N LEU A 111 -30.12 -32.34 -4.35
CA LEU A 111 -28.98 -31.92 -5.18
C LEU A 111 -28.22 -30.77 -4.53
N ILE A 112 -28.92 -29.70 -4.10
CA ILE A 112 -28.28 -28.55 -3.43
C ILE A 112 -27.62 -29.01 -2.12
N SER A 113 -28.25 -29.92 -1.37
CA SER A 113 -27.68 -30.44 -0.13
C SER A 113 -26.37 -31.18 -0.34
N ILE A 114 -26.26 -31.93 -1.44
CA ILE A 114 -25.03 -32.63 -1.81
C ILE A 114 -23.97 -31.64 -2.30
N LEU A 115 -24.34 -30.68 -3.16
CA LEU A 115 -23.38 -29.73 -3.75
C LEU A 115 -22.73 -28.80 -2.72
N TYR A 116 -23.48 -28.42 -1.68
CA TYR A 116 -23.04 -27.46 -0.68
C TYR A 116 -22.80 -28.09 0.71
N GLU A 117 -22.86 -29.42 0.80
CA GLU A 117 -22.76 -30.20 2.05
C GLU A 117 -23.64 -29.65 3.20
N CYS A 118 -24.77 -29.04 2.84
CA CYS A 118 -25.62 -28.29 3.75
C CYS A 118 -27.07 -28.77 3.62
N PRO A 119 -27.71 -29.30 4.67
CA PRO A 119 -29.04 -29.88 4.56
C PRO A 119 -30.09 -28.82 4.22
N VAL A 120 -30.66 -28.91 3.02
CA VAL A 120 -31.74 -28.06 2.53
C VAL A 120 -33.08 -28.78 2.66
N LYS A 121 -34.07 -28.10 3.25
CA LYS A 121 -35.45 -28.60 3.31
C LYS A 121 -36.19 -28.23 2.03
N SER A 122 -36.86 -29.19 1.39
CA SER A 122 -37.78 -28.89 0.30
C SER A 122 -39.00 -28.15 0.84
N GLN A 123 -39.13 -26.86 0.53
CA GLN A 123 -40.38 -26.14 0.78
C GLN A 123 -41.37 -26.53 -0.32
N ILE A 124 -42.32 -27.40 0.01
CA ILE A 124 -43.39 -27.81 -0.91
C ILE A 124 -44.40 -26.67 -0.99
N THR A 125 -44.29 -25.79 -1.98
CA THR A 125 -45.45 -25.00 -2.42
C THR A 125 -46.33 -25.93 -3.24
N ARG A 126 -47.42 -26.43 -2.63
CA ARG A 126 -48.52 -27.04 -3.40
C ARG A 126 -49.08 -25.94 -4.30
N VAL A 127 -48.66 -25.94 -5.57
CA VAL A 127 -49.38 -25.20 -6.59
C VAL A 127 -50.71 -25.92 -6.76
N ILE A 128 -51.74 -25.41 -6.12
CA ILE A 128 -53.11 -25.88 -6.29
C ILE A 128 -53.49 -25.47 -7.71
N SER A 129 -53.49 -26.40 -8.67
CA SER A 129 -54.07 -26.18 -9.99
C SER A 129 -55.58 -26.11 -9.85
N PRO A 130 -56.25 -25.00 -10.22
CA PRO A 130 -57.71 -24.97 -10.30
C PRO A 130 -58.16 -25.78 -11.52
N LEU A 131 -59.14 -26.66 -11.31
CA LEU A 131 -59.94 -27.31 -12.36
C LEU A 131 -60.82 -26.29 -13.09
#